data_AF-A0A942F641-F1
#
_entry.id   AF-A0A942F641-F1
#
_cell.length_a   1.000
_cell.length_b   1.000
_cell.length_c   1.000
_cell.angle_alpha   90.00
_cell.angle_beta   90.00
_cell.angle_gamma   90.00
#
_symmetry.space_group_name_H-M   'P 1'
#
loop_
_entity.id
_entity.type
_entity.pdbx_description
1 polymer ?
#
loop_
_entity_poly.entity_id
_entity_poly.type
_entity_poly.pdbx_seq_one_letter_code
_entity_poly.pdbx_strand_id
1 'polypeptide(L)'
;MSMDVNEIRDFLARAPKRCHFDGRGMVYNTAARYRWLASIADGSIHERINRRAGIVDKWLPWKTPPVLSAQRRHERRQRVIAFGRD
;
A
#
# COMPACT_ATOMS: atom_id res chain seq x y z
N MET A 1 17.52 13.35 17.05
CA MET A 1 16.92 12.17 16.37
C MET A 1 16.33 12.65 15.06
N SER A 2 16.74 12.09 13.93
CA SER A 2 16.21 12.51 12.62
C SER A 2 14.72 12.19 12.52
N MET A 3 13.98 13.01 11.77
CA MET A 3 12.54 12.91 11.59
C MET A 3 12.11 11.49 11.12
N ASP A 4 12.95 10.86 10.29
CA ASP A 4 12.75 9.49 9.76
C ASP A 4 12.71 8.40 10.85
N VAL A 5 13.50 8.53 11.92
CA VAL A 5 13.56 7.52 13.00
C VAL A 5 12.27 7.52 13.83
N ASN A 6 11.65 8.69 13.98
CA ASN A 6 10.38 8.83 14.69
C ASN A 6 9.22 8.25 13.88
N GLU A 7 9.20 8.45 12.55
CA GLU A 7 8.19 7.83 11.69
C GLU A 7 8.25 6.30 11.73
N ILE A 8 9.44 5.70 11.66
CA ILE A 8 9.59 4.24 11.72
C ILE A 8 9.11 3.70 13.08
N ARG A 9 9.37 4.41 14.18
CA ARG A 9 8.90 4.02 15.52
C ARG A 9 7.39 4.09 15.64
N ASP A 10 6.78 5.19 15.24
CA ASP A 10 5.31 5.35 15.24
C ASP A 10 4.63 4.34 14.32
N PHE A 11 5.31 4.00 13.23
CA PHE A 11 4.84 2.99 12.29
C PHE A 11 4.90 1.58 12.90
N LEU A 12 5.98 1.21 13.58
CA LEU A 12 6.10 -0.07 14.29
C LEU A 12 5.16 -0.16 15.50
N ALA A 13 4.80 0.97 16.11
CA ALA A 13 3.85 1.04 17.21
C ALA A 13 2.40 0.77 16.75
N ARG A 14 2.04 1.16 15.52
CA ARG A 14 0.73 0.85 14.91
C ARG A 14 0.59 -0.60 14.46
N ALA A 15 1.69 -1.34 14.34
CA ALA A 15 1.67 -2.73 13.93
C ALA A 15 1.00 -3.62 15.00
N PRO A 16 0.25 -4.66 14.61
CA PRO A 16 -0.36 -5.61 15.55
C PRO A 16 0.66 -6.15 16.55
N LYS A 17 0.32 -6.18 17.86
CA LYS A 17 1.23 -6.69 18.90
C LYS A 17 1.68 -8.11 18.57
N ARG A 18 2.98 -8.40 18.72
CA ARG A 18 3.56 -9.73 18.41
C ARG A 18 2.84 -10.86 19.14
N CYS A 19 2.59 -10.65 20.42
CA CYS A 19 1.75 -11.50 21.25
C CYS A 19 0.81 -10.64 22.10
N HIS A 20 -0.33 -11.20 22.45
CA HIS A 20 -1.23 -10.65 23.46
C HIS A 20 -2.00 -11.80 24.12
N PHE A 21 -2.58 -11.55 25.30
CA PHE A 21 -3.46 -12.50 25.96
C PHE A 21 -4.91 -12.16 25.63
N ASP A 22 -5.68 -13.15 25.19
CA ASP A 22 -7.11 -13.02 24.84
C ASP A 22 -8.04 -13.44 25.99
N GLY A 23 -7.49 -13.69 27.18
CA GLY A 23 -8.21 -14.22 28.34
C GLY A 23 -8.28 -15.75 28.40
N ARG A 24 -7.96 -16.46 27.32
CA ARG A 24 -7.86 -17.94 27.26
C ARG A 24 -6.43 -18.42 27.11
N GLY A 25 -5.57 -17.64 26.47
CA GLY A 25 -4.16 -17.95 26.32
C GLY A 25 -3.38 -16.85 25.65
N MET A 26 -2.09 -17.13 25.39
CA MET A 26 -1.23 -16.24 24.64
C MET A 26 -1.42 -16.48 23.14
N VAL A 27 -1.85 -15.45 22.42
CA VAL A 27 -2.07 -15.48 20.98
C VAL A 27 -0.92 -14.78 20.26
N TYR A 28 -0.28 -15.51 19.34
CA TYR A 28 0.77 -14.99 18.47
C TYR A 28 0.19 -14.41 17.19
N ASN A 29 0.39 -13.12 16.95
CA ASN A 29 -0.10 -12.44 15.75
C ASN A 29 0.98 -12.31 14.66
N THR A 30 2.03 -13.14 14.70
CA THR A 30 3.19 -13.01 13.80
C THR A 30 2.76 -13.03 12.32
N ALA A 31 1.86 -13.95 11.95
CA ALA A 31 1.32 -14.04 10.59
C ALA A 31 0.50 -12.79 10.19
N ALA A 32 -0.38 -12.32 11.08
CA ALA A 32 -1.17 -11.10 10.85
C ALA A 32 -0.26 -9.86 10.69
N ARG A 33 0.83 -9.80 11.46
CA ARG A 33 1.81 -8.72 11.41
C ARG A 33 2.61 -8.73 10.11
N TYR A 34 3.02 -9.91 9.63
CA TYR A 34 3.67 -10.02 8.31
C TYR A 34 2.73 -9.66 7.17
N ARG A 35 1.46 -10.09 7.23
CA ARG A 35 0.45 -9.72 6.23
C ARG A 35 0.19 -8.21 6.21
N TRP A 36 0.13 -7.59 7.38
CA TRP A 36 0.01 -6.13 7.51
C TRP A 36 1.22 -5.41 6.91
N LEU A 37 2.44 -5.84 7.22
CA LEU A 37 3.66 -5.26 6.64
C LEU A 37 3.70 -5.41 5.11
N ALA A 38 3.39 -6.61 4.60
CA ALA A 38 3.30 -6.86 3.17
C ALA A 38 2.26 -5.95 2.49
N SER A 39 1.09 -5.78 3.11
CA SER A 39 0.04 -4.88 2.59
C SER A 39 0.44 -3.41 2.55
N ILE A 40 1.47 -2.97 3.28
CA ILE A 40 1.96 -1.58 3.25
C ILE A 40 3.14 -1.42 2.29
N ALA A 41 3.92 -2.49 2.10
CA ALA A 41 4.96 -2.53 1.08
C ALA A 41 4.37 -2.59 -0.34
N ASP A 42 3.17 -3.16 -0.48
CA ASP A 42 2.52 -3.39 -1.76
C ASP A 42 1.84 -2.13 -2.37
N GLY A 43 1.87 -2.04 -3.70
CA GLY A 43 1.35 -0.92 -4.49
C GLY A 43 2.34 0.22 -4.79
N SER A 44 1.90 1.17 -5.59
CA SER A 44 2.66 2.37 -5.96
C SER A 44 2.87 3.30 -4.76
N ILE A 45 3.88 4.20 -4.84
CA ILE A 45 4.17 5.19 -3.78
C ILE A 45 2.92 5.99 -3.40
N HIS A 46 2.13 6.44 -4.39
CA HIS A 46 0.89 7.19 -4.15
C HIS A 46 -0.16 6.37 -3.41
N GLU A 47 -0.36 5.10 -3.78
CA GLU A 47 -1.28 4.20 -3.09
C GLU A 47 -0.85 3.95 -1.65
N ARG A 48 0.46 3.81 -1.42
CA ARG A 48 1.03 3.63 -0.07
C ARG A 48 0.85 4.88 0.80
N ILE A 49 1.03 6.07 0.25
CA ILE A 49 0.79 7.34 0.95
C ILE A 49 -0.70 7.49 1.29
N ASN A 50 -1.60 7.24 0.33
CA ASN A 50 -3.04 7.33 0.54
C ASN A 50 -3.52 6.33 1.61
N ARG A 51 -3.03 5.08 1.56
CA ARG A 51 -3.31 4.04 2.56
C ARG A 51 -2.81 4.43 3.95
N ARG A 52 -1.64 5.07 4.06
CA ARG A 52 -1.10 5.62 5.32
C ARG A 52 -1.92 6.79 5.87
N ALA A 53 -2.46 7.64 4.99
CA ALA A 53 -3.33 8.75 5.34
C ALA A 53 -4.76 8.31 5.71
N GLY A 54 -5.06 7.00 5.72
CA GLY A 54 -6.40 6.48 5.95
C GLY A 54 -7.38 6.77 4.82
N ILE A 55 -6.87 7.22 3.66
CA ILE A 55 -7.67 7.46 2.47
C ILE A 55 -7.95 6.11 1.84
N VAL A 56 -9.13 5.56 2.15
CA VAL A 56 -9.64 4.37 1.48
C VAL A 56 -10.00 4.79 0.06
N ASP A 57 -9.34 4.18 -0.92
CA ASP A 57 -9.75 4.37 -2.30
C ASP A 57 -11.13 3.73 -2.47
N LYS A 58 -12.18 4.55 -2.45
CA LYS A 58 -13.54 4.06 -2.66
C LYS A 58 -13.58 3.42 -4.04
N TRP A 59 -13.87 2.12 -4.06
CA TRP A 59 -14.23 1.47 -5.31
C TRP A 59 -15.55 2.11 -5.78
N LEU A 60 -15.47 2.86 -6.87
CA LEU A 60 -16.61 3.51 -7.49
C LEU A 60 -16.77 2.92 -8.90
N PRO A 61 -17.93 2.36 -9.27
CA PRO A 61 -18.09 1.64 -10.53
C PRO A 61 -17.92 2.53 -11.78
N TRP A 62 -18.05 3.85 -11.64
CA TRP A 62 -17.78 4.83 -12.69
C TRP A 62 -16.35 5.40 -12.66
N LYS A 63 -15.59 5.16 -11.58
CA LYS A 63 -14.20 5.59 -11.49
C LYS A 63 -13.38 4.57 -12.25
N THR A 64 -12.78 5.01 -13.36
CA THR A 64 -11.81 4.19 -14.06
C THR A 64 -10.75 3.72 -13.05
N PRO A 65 -10.58 2.42 -12.78
CA PRO A 65 -9.57 1.95 -11.85
C PRO A 65 -8.20 2.53 -12.25
N PRO A 66 -7.35 2.90 -11.27
CA PRO A 66 -6.01 3.43 -11.54
C PRO A 66 -5.21 2.54 -12.50
N VAL A 67 -5.46 1.24 -12.46
CA VAL A 67 -4.89 0.23 -13.35
C VAL A 67 -5.24 0.49 -14.81
N LEU A 68 -6.49 0.83 -15.15
CA LEU A 68 -6.90 1.10 -16.53
C LEU A 68 -6.32 2.40 -17.07
N SER A 69 -6.18 3.43 -16.24
CA SER A 69 -5.53 4.69 -16.68
C SER A 69 -4.03 4.49 -16.90
N ALA A 70 -3.37 3.72 -16.03
CA ALA A 70 -1.98 3.30 -16.20
C ALA A 70 -1.78 2.43 -17.45
N GLN A 71 -2.67 1.46 -17.69
CA GLN A 71 -2.66 0.60 -18.87
C GLN A 71 -2.81 1.43 -20.15
N ARG A 72 -3.80 2.33 -20.23
CA ARG A 72 -3.98 3.23 -21.39
C ARG A 72 -2.80 4.17 -21.62
N ARG A 73 -2.08 4.58 -20.56
CA ARG A 73 -0.85 5.39 -20.67
C ARG A 73 0.30 4.56 -21.22
N HIS A 74 0.44 3.31 -20.78
CA HIS A 74 1.42 2.37 -21.30
C HIS A 74 1.16 2.06 -22.78
N GLU A 75 -0.08 1.72 -23.14
CA GLU A 75 -0.48 1.48 -24.53
C GLU A 75 -0.23 2.69 -25.43
N ARG A 76 -0.49 3.92 -24.94
CA ARG A 76 -0.14 5.14 -25.67
C ARG A 76 1.36 5.29 -25.89
N ARG A 77 2.18 5.02 -24.87
CA ARG A 77 3.65 5.03 -25.01
C ARG A 77 4.13 3.97 -26.00
N GLN A 78 3.60 2.75 -25.92
CA GLN A 78 3.95 1.68 -26.86
C GLN A 78 3.55 2.03 -28.29
N ARG A 79 2.38 2.64 -28.50
CA ARG A 79 1.98 3.12 -29.83
C ARG A 79 2.88 4.24 -30.34
N VAL A 80 3.29 5.18 -29.49
CA VAL A 80 4.27 6.21 -29.89
C VAL A 80 5.63 5.59 -30.19
N ILE A 81 6.07 4.57 -29.44
CA ILE A 81 7.34 3.87 -29.74
C ILE A 81 7.22 3.06 -31.05
N ALA A 82 6.09 2.43 -31.30
CA ALA A 82 5.85 1.59 -32.47
C ALA A 82 5.52 2.38 -33.76
N PHE A 83 4.89 3.55 -33.63
CA PHE A 83 4.37 4.35 -34.76
C PHE A 83 4.86 5.80 -34.77
N GLY A 84 5.74 6.21 -33.86
CA GLY A 84 6.20 7.58 -33.70
C GLY A 84 7.67 7.76 -34.07
N ARG A 85 7.93 7.82 -35.37
CA ARG A 85 8.79 8.84 -35.97
C ARG A 85 8.16 9.22 -37.31
N ASP A 86 7.41 10.32 -37.29
CA ASP A 86 7.30 11.31 -38.36
C ASP A 86 7.31 12.69 -37.69
#